data_AF-A0A7Y2N4W6-F1
#
_entry.id   AF-A0A7Y2N4W6-F1
#
_cell.length_a   1.000
_cell.length_b   1.000
_cell.length_c   1.000
_cell.angle_alpha   90.00
_cell.angle_beta   90.00
_cell.angle_gamma   90.00
#
_symmetry.space_group_name_H-M   'P 1'
#
loop_
_entity.id
_entity.type
_entity.pdbx_description
1 polymer ?
#
loop_
_entity_poly.entity_id
_entity_poly.type
_entity_poly.pdbx_seq_one_letter_code
_entity_poly.pdbx_strand_id
1 'polypeptide(L)'
;MAQNACADCHETRSRGFNPAHAFAAENCVVCHGGDSQALDEPAAHAGLVAFPGNMDNAGRTCGTCHAERVASVSDGLMHTARGMVHTTRLVIDGDPGPAHTQNLQSLGDSIADSMLRKQCASCHLGHPKTVHAVDVTTSRGGGCLACHVAEHPDNAHPALTADVSDARCFGCHSRSGRISLSFAGLAESDEPGLRLADGRPVERLPADVHHVAGMRCTDCHDADDVMGAAGDAVHQRAAVSARCTDCHEPHDDDKQHERLTCAACHSQWAPQCFGCHMEYDADGEQWDHIAQEVTPGRWSDTRWNVRNVLPALGVNADGMIEPFVPGMIMTTAHPGWDEVRFVRLFAPLSPHTTGASRSCASCHRSSEALGLGPGELTWRQGALSFAPSANEAMPDGLPPEAWTNLGNTRGGRAPLAGQRPFDENEMKRIFGAEIGP
;
A
#
# COMPACT_ATOMS: atom_id res chain seq x y z
N MET A 1 -41.37 14.22 -22.13
CA MET A 1 -40.10 13.55 -21.80
C MET A 1 -39.23 13.67 -23.04
N ALA A 2 -38.07 14.34 -22.95
CA ALA A 2 -37.19 14.50 -24.11
C ALA A 2 -36.66 13.11 -24.51
N GLN A 3 -36.76 12.76 -25.79
CA GLN A 3 -36.32 11.48 -26.32
C GLN A 3 -34.79 11.45 -26.25
N ASN A 4 -34.19 10.41 -25.64
CA ASN A 4 -32.74 10.25 -25.60
C ASN A 4 -32.27 9.59 -26.90
N ALA A 5 -31.85 10.40 -27.87
CA ALA A 5 -31.39 9.92 -29.18
C ALA A 5 -30.07 9.13 -29.10
N CYS A 6 -29.35 9.15 -27.96
CA CYS A 6 -28.13 8.35 -27.80
C CYS A 6 -28.39 6.85 -27.98
N ALA A 7 -29.57 6.38 -27.57
CA ALA A 7 -29.95 4.97 -27.72
C ALA A 7 -30.15 4.55 -29.19
N ASP A 8 -30.44 5.49 -30.09
CA ASP A 8 -30.62 5.19 -31.52
C ASP A 8 -29.28 4.80 -32.19
N CYS A 9 -28.15 5.29 -31.67
CA CYS A 9 -26.81 4.90 -32.13
C CYS A 9 -26.15 3.84 -31.22
N HIS A 10 -26.54 3.77 -29.95
CA HIS A 10 -25.95 2.88 -28.95
C HIS A 10 -26.97 1.88 -28.37
N GLU A 11 -27.80 1.28 -29.23
CA GLU A 11 -28.92 0.41 -28.84
C GLU A 11 -28.55 -0.67 -27.81
N THR A 12 -27.37 -1.29 -27.98
CA THR A 12 -26.87 -2.36 -27.10
C THR A 12 -26.49 -1.86 -25.71
N ARG A 13 -26.25 -0.55 -25.53
CA ARG A 13 -25.81 0.06 -24.27
C ARG A 13 -26.97 0.52 -23.37
N SER A 14 -28.22 0.32 -23.79
CA SER A 14 -29.41 0.55 -22.94
C SER A 14 -29.61 -0.50 -21.83
N ARG A 15 -28.81 -1.58 -21.84
CA ARG A 15 -28.90 -2.72 -20.90
C ARG A 15 -27.63 -2.82 -20.06
N GLY A 16 -27.68 -3.62 -18.99
CA GLY A 16 -26.52 -3.92 -18.13
C GLY A 16 -26.44 -3.06 -16.86
N PHE A 17 -27.35 -2.12 -16.66
CA PHE A 17 -27.43 -1.32 -15.45
C PHE A 17 -27.85 -2.16 -14.24
N ASN A 18 -27.29 -1.85 -13.07
CA ASN A 18 -27.80 -2.35 -11.81
C ASN A 18 -29.16 -1.68 -11.46
N PRO A 19 -29.97 -2.28 -10.56
CA PRO A 19 -31.27 -1.72 -10.19
C PRO A 19 -31.21 -0.27 -9.65
N ALA A 20 -30.17 0.09 -8.89
CA ALA A 20 -30.02 1.42 -8.30
C ALA A 20 -29.71 2.52 -9.33
N HIS A 21 -29.15 2.17 -10.49
CA HIS A 21 -28.80 3.07 -11.58
C HIS A 21 -29.62 2.82 -12.85
N ALA A 22 -30.71 2.05 -12.76
CA ALA A 22 -31.56 1.72 -13.90
C ALA A 22 -32.18 2.97 -14.56
N PHE A 23 -32.33 4.07 -13.81
CA PHE A 23 -32.80 5.36 -14.34
C PHE A 23 -31.91 5.92 -15.48
N ALA A 24 -30.64 5.53 -15.53
CA ALA A 24 -29.70 6.01 -16.54
C ALA A 24 -29.85 5.30 -17.89
N ALA A 25 -30.54 4.16 -17.94
CA ALA A 25 -30.75 3.37 -19.17
C ALA A 25 -31.42 4.17 -20.28
N GLU A 26 -32.27 5.13 -19.92
CA GLU A 26 -32.99 6.01 -20.85
C GLU A 26 -32.48 7.46 -20.81
N ASN A 27 -31.45 7.76 -20.01
CA ASN A 27 -30.94 9.13 -19.82
C ASN A 27 -29.41 9.17 -19.65
N CYS A 28 -28.67 8.83 -20.70
CA CYS A 28 -27.21 8.67 -20.67
C CYS A 28 -26.48 9.97 -20.24
N VAL A 29 -27.03 11.13 -20.63
CA VAL A 29 -26.43 12.45 -20.40
C VAL A 29 -26.32 12.82 -18.93
N VAL A 30 -27.06 12.13 -18.03
CA VAL A 30 -26.98 12.35 -16.58
C VAL A 30 -25.58 12.06 -16.02
N CYS A 31 -24.88 11.08 -16.61
CA CYS A 31 -23.51 10.72 -16.24
C CYS A 31 -22.52 11.20 -17.29
N HIS A 32 -22.86 11.01 -18.56
CA HIS A 32 -21.93 11.22 -19.66
C HIS A 32 -21.98 12.63 -20.25
N GLY A 33 -22.96 13.48 -19.92
CA GLY A 33 -23.13 14.76 -20.63
C GLY A 33 -23.43 14.55 -22.12
N GLY A 34 -23.01 15.47 -22.98
CA GLY A 34 -23.36 15.47 -24.41
C GLY A 34 -24.73 16.09 -24.70
N ASP A 35 -25.14 16.05 -25.97
CA ASP A 35 -26.44 16.53 -26.45
C ASP A 35 -27.30 15.34 -26.89
N SER A 36 -28.32 15.00 -26.10
CA SER A 36 -29.24 13.88 -26.39
C SER A 36 -30.25 14.17 -27.49
N GLN A 37 -30.30 15.39 -28.04
CA GLN A 37 -31.21 15.77 -29.12
C GLN A 37 -30.51 15.83 -30.49
N ALA A 38 -29.17 15.84 -30.51
CA ALA A 38 -28.41 15.82 -31.75
C ALA A 38 -28.41 14.42 -32.38
N LEU A 39 -28.44 14.37 -33.72
CA LEU A 39 -28.48 13.13 -34.49
C LEU A 39 -27.17 12.82 -35.22
N ASP A 40 -26.21 13.74 -35.20
CA ASP A 40 -24.85 13.55 -35.70
C ASP A 40 -23.85 13.40 -34.56
N GLU A 41 -22.85 12.53 -34.76
CA GLU A 41 -21.87 12.17 -33.75
C GLU A 41 -21.11 13.38 -33.16
N PRO A 42 -20.59 14.34 -33.96
CA PRO A 42 -19.87 15.49 -33.40
C PRO A 42 -20.73 16.36 -32.49
N ALA A 43 -21.98 16.65 -32.87
CA ALA A 43 -22.88 17.45 -32.04
C ALA A 43 -23.35 16.69 -30.80
N ALA A 44 -23.71 15.41 -30.94
CA ALA A 44 -24.16 14.57 -29.82
C ALA A 44 -23.07 14.37 -28.76
N HIS A 45 -21.80 14.20 -29.18
CA HIS A 45 -20.67 14.00 -28.28
C HIS A 45 -20.03 15.31 -27.78
N ALA A 46 -20.54 16.48 -28.17
CA ALA A 46 -20.01 17.76 -27.70
C ALA A 46 -20.15 17.88 -26.16
N GLY A 47 -19.02 17.92 -25.46
CA GLY A 47 -18.99 17.97 -23.98
C GLY A 47 -19.24 16.62 -23.28
N LEU A 48 -19.18 15.51 -24.03
CA LEU A 48 -19.28 14.15 -23.47
C LEU A 48 -18.11 13.84 -22.52
N VAL A 49 -18.42 13.17 -21.43
CA VAL A 49 -17.50 12.57 -20.48
C VAL A 49 -17.47 11.06 -20.76
N ALA A 50 -16.38 10.60 -21.37
CA ALA A 50 -16.22 9.18 -21.68
C ALA A 50 -16.13 8.29 -20.42
N PHE A 51 -15.51 8.80 -19.36
CA PHE A 51 -15.25 8.06 -18.11
C PHE A 51 -15.83 8.81 -16.90
N PRO A 52 -17.16 8.76 -16.70
CA PRO A 52 -17.80 9.44 -15.57
C PRO A 52 -17.43 8.75 -14.26
N GLY A 53 -16.74 9.46 -13.37
CA GLY A 53 -16.25 8.92 -12.09
C GLY A 53 -14.73 8.94 -11.95
N ASN A 54 -13.97 9.28 -13.00
CA ASN A 54 -12.59 9.73 -12.82
C ASN A 54 -12.57 10.93 -11.85
N MET A 55 -11.54 11.06 -11.02
CA MET A 55 -11.53 12.07 -9.95
C MET A 55 -11.64 13.52 -10.47
N ASP A 56 -11.19 13.79 -11.69
CA ASP A 56 -11.29 15.10 -12.35
C ASP A 56 -12.74 15.50 -12.69
N ASN A 57 -13.64 14.54 -12.82
CA ASN A 57 -15.03 14.76 -13.22
C ASN A 57 -16.06 14.14 -12.25
N ALA A 58 -15.63 13.40 -11.24
CA ALA A 58 -16.49 12.72 -10.27
C ALA A 58 -17.47 13.70 -9.59
N GLY A 59 -17.05 14.93 -9.30
CA GLY A 59 -17.91 15.95 -8.69
C GLY A 59 -19.13 16.34 -9.53
N ARG A 60 -18.96 16.45 -10.86
CA ARG A 60 -20.05 16.81 -11.79
C ARG A 60 -20.82 15.61 -12.34
N THR A 61 -20.30 14.40 -12.17
CA THR A 61 -20.96 13.16 -12.60
C THR A 61 -21.60 12.48 -11.39
N CYS A 62 -20.84 11.68 -10.64
CA CYS A 62 -21.31 10.97 -9.45
C CYS A 62 -21.78 11.93 -8.33
N GLY A 63 -21.12 13.07 -8.17
CA GLY A 63 -21.35 14.04 -7.10
C GLY A 63 -22.67 14.79 -7.19
N THR A 64 -23.38 14.70 -8.32
CA THR A 64 -24.76 15.20 -8.46
C THR A 64 -25.72 14.51 -7.50
N CYS A 65 -25.47 13.23 -7.19
CA CYS A 65 -26.24 12.42 -6.25
C CYS A 65 -25.42 11.99 -5.02
N HIS A 66 -24.10 11.83 -5.16
CA HIS A 66 -23.20 11.29 -4.14
C HIS A 66 -22.15 12.33 -3.68
N ALA A 67 -22.55 13.60 -3.56
CA ALA A 67 -21.65 14.73 -3.26
C ALA A 67 -20.75 14.46 -2.04
N GLU A 68 -21.32 14.00 -0.94
CA GLU A 68 -20.59 13.73 0.31
C GLU A 68 -19.53 12.63 0.13
N ARG A 69 -19.86 11.56 -0.59
CA ARG A 69 -18.92 10.47 -0.83
C ARG A 69 -17.81 10.88 -1.79
N VAL A 70 -18.11 11.67 -2.82
CA VAL A 70 -17.08 12.21 -3.71
C VAL A 70 -16.14 13.14 -2.95
N ALA A 71 -16.65 14.02 -2.10
CA ALA A 71 -15.83 14.88 -1.23
C ALA A 71 -14.94 14.03 -0.29
N SER A 72 -15.53 13.05 0.38
CA SER A 72 -14.82 12.13 1.28
C SER A 72 -13.67 11.40 0.58
N VAL A 73 -13.90 10.82 -0.60
CA VAL A 73 -12.85 10.14 -1.38
C VAL A 73 -11.77 11.12 -1.82
N SER A 74 -12.16 12.35 -2.19
CA SER A 74 -11.21 13.37 -2.65
C SER A 74 -10.22 13.76 -1.55
N ASP A 75 -10.67 13.79 -0.30
CA ASP A 75 -9.87 14.10 0.89
C ASP A 75 -9.29 12.84 1.56
N GLY A 76 -9.58 11.65 1.04
CA GLY A 76 -9.15 10.37 1.59
C GLY A 76 -7.70 10.03 1.28
N LEU A 77 -7.12 9.10 2.07
CA LEU A 77 -5.73 8.68 1.88
C LEU A 77 -5.50 7.87 0.61
N MET A 78 -6.53 7.19 0.08
CA MET A 78 -6.43 6.47 -1.20
C MET A 78 -6.28 7.42 -2.40
N HIS A 79 -6.82 8.64 -2.30
CA HIS A 79 -6.66 9.67 -3.32
C HIS A 79 -5.43 10.54 -3.06
N THR A 80 -5.19 10.99 -1.84
CA THR A 80 -4.10 11.95 -1.56
C THR A 80 -2.73 11.29 -1.43
N ALA A 81 -2.68 10.03 -0.98
CA ALA A 81 -1.48 9.32 -0.55
C ALA A 81 -0.58 10.13 0.40
N ARG A 82 -1.20 10.93 1.29
CA ARG A 82 -0.51 11.92 2.14
C ARG A 82 0.72 11.38 2.87
N GLY A 83 0.61 10.23 3.53
CA GLY A 83 1.73 9.63 4.26
C GLY A 83 2.91 9.22 3.39
N MET A 84 2.65 8.84 2.13
CA MET A 84 3.70 8.54 1.16
C MET A 84 4.46 9.81 0.79
N VAL A 85 3.75 10.88 0.44
CA VAL A 85 4.36 12.17 0.10
C VAL A 85 5.13 12.76 1.29
N HIS A 86 4.49 12.77 2.46
CA HIS A 86 5.10 13.24 3.71
C HIS A 86 6.41 12.53 4.01
N THR A 87 6.38 11.19 4.04
CA THR A 87 7.55 10.39 4.43
C THR A 87 8.66 10.50 3.39
N THR A 88 8.34 10.43 2.09
CA THR A 88 9.36 10.50 1.05
C THR A 88 10.03 11.88 1.04
N ARG A 89 9.29 12.98 1.13
CA ARG A 89 9.88 14.33 1.24
C ARG A 89 10.75 14.48 2.49
N LEU A 90 10.26 14.05 3.65
CA LEU A 90 11.04 14.10 4.89
C LEU A 90 12.36 13.31 4.77
N VAL A 91 12.33 12.13 4.15
CA VAL A 91 13.51 11.26 4.03
C VAL A 91 14.50 11.74 2.96
N ILE A 92 14.00 12.19 1.81
CA ILE A 92 14.81 12.52 0.64
C ILE A 92 15.25 13.99 0.66
N ASP A 93 14.31 14.90 0.91
CA ASP A 93 14.56 16.34 0.90
C ASP A 93 14.87 16.90 2.30
N GLY A 94 14.52 16.18 3.36
CA GLY A 94 14.75 16.58 4.76
C GLY A 94 13.61 17.40 5.38
N ASP A 95 12.59 17.77 4.60
CA ASP A 95 11.43 18.54 5.03
C ASP A 95 10.18 18.03 4.29
N PRO A 96 9.10 17.64 4.99
CA PRO A 96 7.86 17.24 4.35
C PRO A 96 7.09 18.40 3.69
N GLY A 97 7.44 19.65 4.00
CA GLY A 97 6.77 20.86 3.52
C GLY A 97 5.42 21.10 4.20
N PRO A 98 4.66 22.14 3.78
CA PRO A 98 3.36 22.48 4.38
C PRO A 98 2.32 21.36 4.25
N ALA A 99 1.50 21.13 5.29
CA ALA A 99 0.54 20.02 5.31
C ALA A 99 -0.42 19.97 4.09
N HIS A 100 -0.86 21.13 3.59
CA HIS A 100 -1.77 21.20 2.44
C HIS A 100 -1.12 20.82 1.10
N THR A 101 0.22 20.73 1.01
CA THR A 101 0.93 20.29 -0.20
C THR A 101 1.40 18.84 -0.12
N GLN A 102 1.18 18.15 1.01
CA GLN A 102 1.59 16.77 1.22
C GLN A 102 0.59 15.79 0.60
N ASN A 103 0.37 15.89 -0.71
CA ASN A 103 -0.52 15.02 -1.47
C ASN A 103 -0.04 14.91 -2.92
N LEU A 104 -0.44 13.85 -3.61
CA LEU A 104 0.01 13.56 -4.98
C LEU A 104 -0.46 14.61 -6.01
N GLN A 105 -1.53 15.34 -5.71
CA GLN A 105 -2.08 16.40 -6.56
C GLN A 105 -1.27 17.70 -6.48
N SER A 106 -0.42 17.84 -5.45
CA SER A 106 0.34 19.06 -5.14
C SER A 106 1.85 18.84 -5.21
N LEU A 107 2.30 17.81 -5.92
CA LEU A 107 3.73 17.57 -6.14
C LEU A 107 4.32 18.72 -6.95
N GLY A 108 5.52 19.16 -6.62
CA GLY A 108 6.35 20.05 -7.42
C GLY A 108 7.46 19.26 -8.12
N ASP A 109 8.65 19.87 -8.15
CA ASP A 109 9.83 19.36 -8.88
C ASP A 109 11.03 19.06 -7.95
N SER A 110 10.79 18.92 -6.64
CA SER A 110 11.85 18.50 -5.71
C SER A 110 12.36 17.10 -6.04
N ILE A 111 13.48 16.68 -5.46
CA ILE A 111 14.04 15.34 -5.72
C ILE A 111 13.03 14.27 -5.28
N ALA A 112 12.43 14.44 -4.09
CA ALA A 112 11.36 13.57 -3.62
C ALA A 112 10.13 13.59 -4.54
N ASP A 113 9.70 14.76 -5.00
CA ASP A 113 8.51 14.89 -5.83
C ASP A 113 8.70 14.30 -7.23
N SER A 114 9.88 14.51 -7.83
CA SER A 114 10.29 13.86 -9.09
C SER A 114 10.24 12.34 -8.96
N MET A 115 10.78 11.79 -7.86
CA MET A 115 10.72 10.37 -7.56
C MET A 115 9.27 9.87 -7.40
N LEU A 116 8.45 10.60 -6.64
CA LEU A 116 7.03 10.26 -6.42
C LEU A 116 6.25 10.24 -7.74
N ARG A 117 6.43 11.28 -8.57
CA ARG A 117 5.77 11.42 -9.89
C ARG A 117 6.13 10.28 -10.84
N LYS A 118 7.39 9.87 -10.88
CA LYS A 118 7.89 8.91 -11.88
C LYS A 118 7.80 7.44 -11.45
N GLN A 119 7.86 7.16 -10.14
CA GLN A 119 7.87 5.77 -9.63
C GLN A 119 6.61 5.43 -8.83
N CYS A 120 6.30 6.25 -7.83
CA CYS A 120 5.35 5.87 -6.77
C CYS A 120 3.89 6.16 -7.13
N ALA A 121 3.66 7.22 -7.89
CA ALA A 121 2.33 7.65 -8.32
C ALA A 121 1.70 6.67 -9.32
N SER A 122 2.42 5.66 -9.84
CA SER A 122 1.90 4.65 -10.77
C SER A 122 0.62 3.91 -10.34
N CYS A 123 0.30 3.92 -9.04
CA CYS A 123 -0.89 3.28 -8.47
C CYS A 123 -1.92 4.29 -7.92
N HIS A 124 -1.73 5.58 -8.17
CA HIS A 124 -2.58 6.65 -7.63
C HIS A 124 -4.04 6.53 -8.10
N LEU A 125 -5.00 6.65 -7.17
CA LEU A 125 -6.42 6.54 -7.49
C LEU A 125 -6.89 7.64 -8.46
N GLY A 126 -6.26 8.80 -8.42
CA GLY A 126 -6.58 9.97 -9.24
C GLY A 126 -6.18 9.84 -10.71
N HIS A 127 -5.40 8.83 -11.09
CA HIS A 127 -5.09 8.54 -12.50
C HIS A 127 -6.38 8.43 -13.33
N PRO A 128 -6.50 9.14 -14.46
CA PRO A 128 -7.68 9.00 -15.30
C PRO A 128 -7.70 7.61 -15.96
N LYS A 129 -8.86 6.96 -15.97
CA LYS A 129 -9.09 5.88 -16.93
C LYS A 129 -9.26 6.47 -18.32
N THR A 130 -8.59 5.85 -19.29
CA THR A 130 -8.61 6.24 -20.72
C THR A 130 -9.02 5.09 -21.63
N VAL A 131 -9.21 3.88 -21.06
CA VAL A 131 -9.58 2.67 -21.80
C VAL A 131 -10.75 2.00 -21.11
N HIS A 132 -11.76 1.57 -21.88
CA HIS A 132 -12.90 0.77 -21.41
C HIS A 132 -12.52 -0.71 -21.28
N ALA A 133 -11.52 -0.97 -20.45
CA ALA A 133 -11.06 -2.31 -20.15
C ALA A 133 -10.70 -2.40 -18.66
N VAL A 134 -10.87 -3.61 -18.13
CA VAL A 134 -10.51 -3.93 -16.77
C VAL A 134 -9.61 -5.17 -16.81
N ASP A 135 -8.44 -5.04 -16.19
CA ASP A 135 -7.48 -6.11 -15.95
C ASP A 135 -7.08 -6.09 -14.47
N VAL A 136 -7.00 -7.28 -13.87
CA VAL A 136 -6.76 -7.42 -12.42
C VAL A 136 -5.39 -6.88 -12.00
N THR A 137 -4.39 -6.91 -12.89
CA THR A 137 -2.99 -6.59 -12.56
C THR A 137 -2.55 -5.19 -12.99
N THR A 138 -3.12 -4.69 -14.09
CA THR A 138 -2.67 -3.46 -14.76
C THR A 138 -3.69 -2.33 -14.69
N SER A 139 -4.97 -2.60 -14.46
CA SER A 139 -5.94 -1.52 -14.30
C SER A 139 -5.75 -0.82 -12.95
N ARG A 140 -5.36 0.46 -13.02
CA ARG A 140 -5.13 1.34 -11.88
C ARG A 140 -5.82 2.67 -12.15
N GLY A 141 -6.10 3.42 -11.09
CA GLY A 141 -6.79 4.70 -11.19
C GLY A 141 -8.23 4.59 -11.69
N GLY A 142 -8.83 5.75 -11.90
CA GLY A 142 -10.17 5.95 -12.39
C GLY A 142 -11.12 6.53 -11.36
N GLY A 143 -10.61 7.02 -10.22
CA GLY A 143 -11.46 7.46 -9.11
C GLY A 143 -12.47 6.39 -8.71
N CYS A 144 -13.76 6.74 -8.74
CA CYS A 144 -14.85 5.83 -8.43
C CYS A 144 -14.86 4.58 -9.33
N LEU A 145 -14.42 4.71 -10.58
CA LEU A 145 -14.40 3.61 -11.56
C LEU A 145 -13.33 2.57 -11.26
N ALA A 146 -12.33 2.89 -10.44
CA ALA A 146 -11.29 1.94 -10.06
C ALA A 146 -11.85 0.71 -9.35
N CYS A 147 -12.88 0.92 -8.52
CA CYS A 147 -13.49 -0.10 -7.68
C CYS A 147 -14.89 -0.50 -8.14
N HIS A 148 -15.70 0.45 -8.59
CA HIS A 148 -17.12 0.23 -8.84
C HIS A 148 -17.45 -0.31 -10.24
N VAL A 149 -16.45 -0.50 -11.11
CA VAL A 149 -16.62 -1.19 -12.40
C VAL A 149 -15.86 -2.51 -12.37
N ALA A 150 -16.61 -3.62 -12.41
CA ALA A 150 -16.03 -4.96 -12.40
C ALA A 150 -15.52 -5.39 -13.78
N GLU A 151 -16.23 -5.00 -14.84
CA GLU A 151 -15.95 -5.40 -16.22
C GLU A 151 -16.55 -4.40 -17.23
N HIS A 152 -16.06 -4.45 -18.47
CA HIS A 152 -16.62 -3.73 -19.61
C HIS A 152 -17.14 -4.74 -20.64
N PRO A 153 -18.45 -5.03 -20.66
CA PRO A 153 -19.00 -6.01 -21.60
C PRO A 153 -19.08 -5.47 -23.03
N ASP A 154 -18.95 -6.35 -24.02
CA ASP A 154 -18.92 -5.96 -25.44
C ASP A 154 -20.24 -5.34 -25.92
N ASN A 155 -21.38 -5.82 -25.42
CA ASN A 155 -22.73 -5.46 -25.92
C ASN A 155 -23.69 -5.03 -24.80
N ALA A 156 -23.18 -4.37 -23.76
CA ALA A 156 -23.98 -3.80 -22.66
C ALA A 156 -23.25 -2.63 -21.99
N HIS A 157 -23.97 -1.81 -21.23
CA HIS A 157 -23.32 -0.84 -20.34
C HIS A 157 -22.66 -1.58 -19.15
N PRO A 158 -21.46 -1.16 -18.70
CA PRO A 158 -20.87 -1.71 -17.47
C PRO A 158 -21.77 -1.42 -16.27
N ALA A 159 -22.07 -2.44 -15.46
CA ALA A 159 -22.80 -2.24 -14.22
C ALA A 159 -21.88 -1.56 -13.19
N LEU A 160 -22.37 -0.49 -12.55
CA LEU A 160 -21.76 -0.02 -11.30
C LEU A 160 -22.08 -1.00 -10.17
N THR A 161 -21.16 -1.26 -9.26
CA THR A 161 -21.40 -2.21 -8.16
C THR A 161 -20.78 -1.74 -6.86
N ALA A 162 -21.53 -1.88 -5.77
CA ALA A 162 -21.01 -1.74 -4.41
C ALA A 162 -20.42 -3.07 -3.88
N ASP A 163 -20.72 -4.20 -4.54
CA ASP A 163 -20.04 -5.48 -4.30
C ASP A 163 -18.67 -5.46 -4.98
N VAL A 164 -17.68 -4.90 -4.29
CA VAL A 164 -16.30 -4.75 -4.74
C VAL A 164 -15.52 -6.03 -4.42
N SER A 165 -14.96 -6.67 -5.45
CA SER A 165 -14.11 -7.85 -5.28
C SER A 165 -12.65 -7.48 -5.00
N ASP A 166 -11.91 -8.38 -4.36
CA ASP A 166 -10.46 -8.22 -4.07
C ASP A 166 -9.61 -7.99 -5.33
N ALA A 167 -10.11 -8.42 -6.50
CA ALA A 167 -9.48 -8.15 -7.78
C ALA A 167 -9.34 -6.64 -8.06
N ARG A 168 -10.20 -5.78 -7.46
CA ARG A 168 -10.10 -4.33 -7.56
C ARG A 168 -8.97 -3.76 -6.69
N CYS A 169 -8.68 -4.40 -5.56
CA CYS A 169 -7.56 -4.05 -4.69
C CYS A 169 -6.22 -4.50 -5.31
N PHE A 170 -6.22 -5.66 -5.96
CA PHE A 170 -5.03 -6.31 -6.50
C PHE A 170 -4.23 -5.41 -7.46
N GLY A 171 -4.89 -4.65 -8.34
CA GLY A 171 -4.21 -3.80 -9.34
C GLY A 171 -3.20 -2.81 -8.74
N CYS A 172 -3.45 -2.33 -7.51
CA CYS A 172 -2.57 -1.40 -6.79
C CYS A 172 -1.83 -2.06 -5.61
N HIS A 173 -2.47 -3.01 -4.91
CA HIS A 173 -1.97 -3.60 -3.66
C HIS A 173 -1.23 -4.94 -3.85
N SER A 174 -0.93 -5.36 -5.08
CA SER A 174 -0.21 -6.61 -5.36
C SER A 174 1.30 -6.47 -5.61
N ARG A 175 1.91 -5.32 -5.30
CA ARG A 175 3.32 -5.04 -5.67
C ARG A 175 4.11 -4.33 -4.58
N SER A 176 5.41 -4.57 -4.55
CA SER A 176 6.34 -3.94 -3.60
C SER A 176 5.98 -4.28 -2.14
N GLY A 177 5.74 -5.57 -1.86
CA GLY A 177 5.37 -6.03 -0.51
C GLY A 177 4.01 -5.56 0.01
N ARG A 178 3.12 -5.07 -0.87
CA ARG A 178 1.74 -4.72 -0.51
C ARG A 178 0.84 -5.96 -0.31
N ILE A 179 -0.28 -5.73 0.37
CA ILE A 179 -1.08 -6.72 1.09
C ILE A 179 -1.82 -7.75 0.23
N SER A 180 -2.21 -7.44 -1.01
CA SER A 180 -3.07 -8.36 -1.78
C SER A 180 -2.42 -9.71 -2.06
N LEU A 181 -1.09 -9.76 -2.14
CA LEU A 181 -0.38 -11.03 -2.31
C LEU A 181 -0.33 -11.81 -0.99
N SER A 182 0.07 -11.18 0.11
CA SER A 182 0.26 -11.87 1.40
C SER A 182 -1.04 -12.44 1.95
N PHE A 183 -2.14 -11.69 1.84
CA PHE A 183 -3.48 -12.18 2.21
C PHE A 183 -3.84 -13.48 1.48
N ALA A 184 -3.49 -13.58 0.20
CA ALA A 184 -3.74 -14.76 -0.64
C ALA A 184 -2.65 -15.86 -0.55
N GLY A 185 -1.65 -15.72 0.33
CA GLY A 185 -0.56 -16.70 0.46
C GLY A 185 0.41 -16.68 -0.72
N LEU A 186 0.60 -15.53 -1.34
CA LEU A 186 1.59 -15.30 -2.38
C LEU A 186 2.59 -14.25 -1.92
N ALA A 187 3.84 -14.36 -2.36
CA ALA A 187 4.85 -13.36 -2.07
C ALA A 187 5.78 -13.14 -3.25
N GLU A 188 6.21 -11.90 -3.47
CA GLU A 188 7.24 -11.62 -4.47
C GLU A 188 8.54 -12.33 -4.08
N SER A 189 9.20 -12.93 -5.07
CA SER A 189 10.44 -13.71 -4.85
C SER A 189 11.47 -13.36 -5.92
N ASP A 190 12.75 -13.52 -5.61
CA ASP A 190 13.84 -13.42 -6.59
C ASP A 190 14.09 -14.77 -7.31
N GLU A 191 13.45 -15.84 -6.83
CA GLU A 191 13.65 -17.20 -7.35
C GLU A 191 12.83 -17.47 -8.64
N PRO A 192 13.36 -18.26 -9.57
CA PRO A 192 12.60 -18.69 -10.74
C PRO A 192 11.49 -19.67 -10.34
N GLY A 193 10.27 -19.46 -10.83
CA GLY A 193 9.16 -20.36 -10.50
C GLY A 193 7.79 -19.87 -10.93
N LEU A 194 6.85 -19.86 -9.98
CA LEU A 194 5.49 -19.38 -10.19
C LEU A 194 5.53 -17.90 -10.59
N ARG A 195 4.66 -17.50 -11.51
CA ARG A 195 4.57 -16.13 -12.00
C ARG A 195 3.14 -15.62 -11.96
N LEU A 196 3.00 -14.33 -11.68
CA LEU A 196 1.76 -13.60 -11.90
C LEU A 196 1.50 -13.41 -13.40
N ALA A 197 0.29 -12.95 -13.75
CA ALA A 197 -0.08 -12.67 -15.13
C ALA A 197 0.81 -11.60 -15.80
N ASP A 198 1.33 -10.66 -15.01
CA ASP A 198 2.30 -9.64 -15.45
C ASP A 198 3.75 -10.15 -15.51
N GLY A 199 3.96 -11.45 -15.30
CA GLY A 199 5.25 -12.12 -15.40
C GLY A 199 6.13 -12.04 -14.14
N ARG A 200 5.74 -11.29 -13.11
CA ARG A 200 6.55 -11.18 -11.88
C ARG A 200 6.68 -12.54 -11.17
N PRO A 201 7.90 -12.93 -10.76
CA PRO A 201 8.12 -14.14 -9.98
C PRO A 201 7.53 -14.00 -8.57
N VAL A 202 6.85 -15.07 -8.15
CA VAL A 202 6.25 -15.19 -6.83
C VAL A 202 6.46 -16.60 -6.29
N GLU A 203 6.36 -16.75 -4.98
CA GLU A 203 6.30 -18.04 -4.30
C GLU A 203 4.97 -18.22 -3.56
N ARG A 204 4.66 -19.47 -3.18
CA ARG A 204 3.49 -19.79 -2.36
C ARG A 204 3.90 -19.95 -0.91
N LEU A 205 3.18 -19.27 -0.03
CA LEU A 205 3.33 -19.33 1.42
C LEU A 205 1.95 -19.58 2.05
N PRO A 206 1.88 -19.87 3.37
CA PRO A 206 0.61 -19.95 4.06
C PRO A 206 -0.19 -18.66 3.87
N ALA A 207 -1.42 -18.79 3.35
CA ALA A 207 -2.36 -17.68 3.22
C ALA A 207 -2.96 -17.29 4.58
N ASP A 208 -3.53 -16.10 4.66
CA ASP A 208 -4.29 -15.67 5.83
C ASP A 208 -5.49 -16.59 6.07
N VAL A 209 -5.72 -16.99 7.32
CA VAL A 209 -6.84 -17.88 7.66
C VAL A 209 -8.21 -17.27 7.31
N HIS A 210 -8.34 -15.94 7.33
CA HIS A 210 -9.58 -15.27 6.93
C HIS A 210 -9.79 -15.35 5.42
N HIS A 211 -8.71 -15.23 4.62
CA HIS A 211 -8.78 -15.45 3.18
C HIS A 211 -9.18 -16.89 2.85
N VAL A 212 -8.57 -17.87 3.54
CA VAL A 212 -8.91 -19.30 3.38
C VAL A 212 -10.36 -19.58 3.77
N ALA A 213 -10.90 -18.86 4.76
CA ALA A 213 -12.30 -18.91 5.15
C ALA A 213 -13.26 -18.20 4.18
N GLY A 214 -12.73 -17.54 3.14
CA GLY A 214 -13.50 -16.88 2.10
C GLY A 214 -13.79 -15.40 2.33
N MET A 215 -13.17 -14.77 3.34
CA MET A 215 -13.30 -13.33 3.57
C MET A 215 -12.53 -12.54 2.50
N ARG A 216 -13.11 -11.40 2.14
CA ARG A 216 -12.61 -10.40 1.20
C ARG A 216 -11.99 -9.23 1.96
N CYS A 217 -11.25 -8.38 1.26
CA CYS A 217 -10.71 -7.14 1.82
C CYS A 217 -11.83 -6.28 2.44
N THR A 218 -12.99 -6.21 1.79
CA THR A 218 -14.14 -5.40 2.20
C THR A 218 -14.95 -5.97 3.36
N ASP A 219 -14.71 -7.22 3.76
CA ASP A 219 -15.34 -7.79 4.95
C ASP A 219 -14.69 -7.29 6.24
N CYS A 220 -13.45 -6.79 6.16
CA CYS A 220 -12.75 -6.10 7.25
C CYS A 220 -12.67 -4.59 7.03
N HIS A 221 -12.38 -4.15 5.80
CA HIS A 221 -12.25 -2.73 5.45
C HIS A 221 -13.51 -2.22 4.78
N ASP A 222 -14.36 -1.57 5.58
CA ASP A 222 -15.62 -1.04 5.10
C ASP A 222 -15.48 0.22 4.22
N ALA A 223 -16.62 0.80 3.85
CA ALA A 223 -16.66 2.00 3.03
C ALA A 223 -16.00 3.21 3.71
N ASP A 224 -16.04 3.30 5.04
CA ASP A 224 -15.46 4.43 5.76
C ASP A 224 -13.94 4.26 5.89
N ASP A 225 -13.43 3.04 6.05
CA ASP A 225 -12.00 2.73 5.99
C ASP A 225 -11.37 3.07 4.62
N VAL A 226 -12.07 2.75 3.53
CA VAL A 226 -11.51 2.85 2.16
C VAL A 226 -11.80 4.20 1.51
N MET A 227 -13.01 4.73 1.69
CA MET A 227 -13.50 5.95 1.04
C MET A 227 -13.67 7.14 1.99
N GLY A 228 -13.39 6.96 3.28
CA GLY A 228 -13.45 8.01 4.29
C GLY A 228 -12.42 9.12 4.06
N ALA A 229 -12.80 10.34 4.44
CA ALA A 229 -11.89 11.47 4.47
C ALA A 229 -10.77 11.21 5.49
N ALA A 230 -9.55 11.66 5.17
CA ALA A 230 -8.40 11.42 6.05
C ALA A 230 -8.42 12.29 7.32
N GLY A 231 -9.11 13.43 7.31
CA GLY A 231 -8.99 14.44 8.38
C GLY A 231 -7.53 14.78 8.65
N ASP A 232 -7.10 14.67 9.91
CA ASP A 232 -5.72 14.90 10.32
C ASP A 232 -4.80 13.67 10.13
N ALA A 233 -5.35 12.52 9.72
CA ALA A 233 -4.56 11.32 9.51
C ALA A 233 -3.52 11.53 8.40
N VAL A 234 -2.27 11.20 8.71
CA VAL A 234 -1.16 11.16 7.74
C VAL A 234 -0.97 9.74 7.21
N HIS A 235 -1.09 8.74 8.07
CA HIS A 235 -0.80 7.33 7.76
C HIS A 235 -2.05 6.46 7.83
N GLN A 236 -2.10 5.40 7.02
CA GLN A 236 -3.24 4.47 6.92
C GLN A 236 -3.68 3.90 8.27
N ARG A 237 -2.73 3.58 9.17
CA ARG A 237 -3.05 3.07 10.52
C ARG A 237 -3.90 4.01 11.38
N ALA A 238 -3.92 5.30 11.07
CA ALA A 238 -4.71 6.30 11.77
C ALA A 238 -6.06 6.57 11.11
N ALA A 239 -6.25 6.12 9.86
CA ALA A 239 -7.49 6.27 9.10
C ALA A 239 -8.34 4.99 9.11
N VAL A 240 -7.71 3.83 9.30
CA VAL A 240 -8.39 2.53 9.34
C VAL A 240 -8.91 2.24 10.74
N SER A 241 -10.16 1.80 10.81
CA SER A 241 -10.87 1.45 12.05
C SER A 241 -10.91 -0.06 12.33
N ALA A 242 -10.75 -0.92 11.31
CA ALA A 242 -10.80 -2.37 11.42
C ALA A 242 -9.84 -2.95 12.49
N ARG A 243 -10.37 -3.75 13.41
CA ARG A 243 -9.62 -4.38 14.51
C ARG A 243 -9.96 -5.85 14.66
N CYS A 244 -8.99 -6.61 15.16
CA CYS A 244 -9.21 -8.02 15.52
C CYS A 244 -10.36 -8.18 16.53
N THR A 245 -10.49 -7.23 17.45
CA THR A 245 -11.47 -7.23 18.54
C THR A 245 -12.92 -6.96 18.10
N ASP A 246 -13.13 -6.60 16.84
CA ASP A 246 -14.48 -6.43 16.31
C ASP A 246 -15.19 -7.77 16.13
N CYS A 247 -14.41 -8.87 16.01
CA CYS A 247 -14.90 -10.24 15.83
C CYS A 247 -14.33 -11.25 16.84
N HIS A 248 -13.11 -11.01 17.35
CA HIS A 248 -12.40 -11.96 18.22
C HIS A 248 -12.29 -11.44 19.66
N GLU A 249 -12.53 -12.32 20.62
CA GLU A 249 -12.33 -12.00 22.03
C GLU A 249 -10.83 -12.06 22.39
N PRO A 250 -10.29 -11.06 23.12
CA PRO A 250 -8.93 -11.11 23.62
C PRO A 250 -8.68 -12.32 24.54
N HIS A 251 -7.44 -12.81 24.55
CA HIS A 251 -7.02 -13.88 25.45
C HIS A 251 -6.83 -13.34 26.88
N ASP A 252 -7.85 -13.49 27.74
CA ASP A 252 -7.83 -12.94 29.10
C ASP A 252 -6.77 -13.57 30.01
N ASP A 253 -6.32 -14.80 29.73
CA ASP A 253 -5.46 -15.57 30.62
C ASP A 253 -3.94 -15.29 30.46
N ASP A 254 -3.51 -14.67 29.35
CA ASP A 254 -2.09 -14.37 29.12
C ASP A 254 -1.70 -12.96 29.58
N LYS A 255 -1.56 -12.81 30.89
CA LYS A 255 -1.11 -11.55 31.52
C LYS A 255 0.39 -11.25 31.30
N GLN A 256 1.17 -12.22 30.82
CA GLN A 256 2.61 -12.02 30.60
C GLN A 256 2.91 -11.34 29.26
N HIS A 257 1.97 -11.38 28.32
CA HIS A 257 2.08 -10.81 26.98
C HIS A 257 1.12 -9.64 26.71
N GLU A 258 0.65 -8.94 27.75
CA GLU A 258 -0.29 -7.81 27.63
C GLU A 258 0.16 -6.69 26.68
N ARG A 259 1.48 -6.55 26.47
CA ARG A 259 2.05 -5.56 25.55
C ARG A 259 2.07 -6.04 24.10
N LEU A 260 1.77 -7.29 23.78
CA LEU A 260 1.77 -7.78 22.39
C LEU A 260 0.47 -7.40 21.69
N THR A 261 0.57 -6.95 20.44
CA THR A 261 -0.60 -6.90 19.55
C THR A 261 -0.93 -8.30 19.04
N CYS A 262 -2.18 -8.54 18.63
CA CYS A 262 -2.59 -9.82 18.04
C CYS A 262 -1.68 -10.22 16.86
N ALA A 263 -1.32 -9.25 16.01
CA ALA A 263 -0.45 -9.46 14.86
C ALA A 263 0.98 -9.89 15.25
N ALA A 264 1.49 -9.50 16.43
CA ALA A 264 2.82 -9.92 16.89
C ALA A 264 2.89 -11.46 17.08
N CYS A 265 1.78 -12.06 17.51
CA CYS A 265 1.66 -13.50 17.73
C CYS A 265 1.15 -14.25 16.50
N HIS A 266 0.14 -13.71 15.82
CA HIS A 266 -0.63 -14.44 14.80
C HIS A 266 -0.14 -14.24 13.35
N SER A 267 0.79 -13.33 13.07
CA SER A 267 1.36 -13.21 11.71
C SER A 267 2.31 -14.37 11.42
N GLN A 268 2.08 -15.09 10.32
CA GLN A 268 2.94 -16.22 9.92
C GLN A 268 4.25 -15.78 9.27
N TRP A 269 4.21 -14.68 8.51
CA TRP A 269 5.35 -14.14 7.76
C TRP A 269 5.02 -12.72 7.28
N ALA A 270 6.02 -11.97 6.85
CA ALA A 270 5.83 -10.66 6.22
C ALA A 270 6.75 -10.50 5.00
N PRO A 271 6.28 -9.84 3.93
CA PRO A 271 7.15 -9.51 2.80
C PRO A 271 8.13 -8.41 3.20
N GLN A 272 9.42 -8.63 2.93
CA GLN A 272 10.50 -7.75 3.34
C GLN A 272 11.50 -7.56 2.20
N CYS A 273 11.94 -6.32 1.98
CA CYS A 273 12.99 -5.98 1.01
C CYS A 273 14.14 -5.34 1.78
N PHE A 274 15.28 -6.03 1.87
CA PHE A 274 16.41 -5.58 2.70
C PHE A 274 17.44 -4.72 1.98
N GLY A 275 17.18 -4.37 0.72
CA GLY A 275 18.01 -3.44 -0.03
C GLY A 275 17.33 -2.89 -1.27
N CYS A 276 17.49 -1.58 -1.47
CA CYS A 276 17.07 -0.86 -2.66
C CYS A 276 18.15 0.16 -3.04
N HIS A 277 18.42 0.29 -4.33
CA HIS A 277 19.27 1.33 -4.89
C HIS A 277 18.43 2.14 -5.86
N MET A 278 18.38 3.45 -5.65
CA MET A 278 17.71 4.39 -6.53
C MET A 278 18.73 5.36 -7.12
N GLU A 279 18.70 5.51 -8.43
CA GLU A 279 19.59 6.41 -9.16
C GLU A 279 18.77 7.30 -10.10
N TYR A 280 19.20 8.56 -10.19
CA TYR A 280 18.64 9.54 -11.12
C TYR A 280 19.59 9.84 -12.27
N ASP A 281 19.11 9.62 -13.49
CA ASP A 281 19.74 10.03 -14.74
C ASP A 281 19.08 11.32 -15.25
N ALA A 282 19.82 12.43 -15.27
CA ALA A 282 19.33 13.72 -15.71
C ALA A 282 19.15 13.83 -17.23
N ASP A 283 19.88 13.03 -18.01
CA ASP A 283 19.80 13.01 -19.49
C ASP A 283 18.73 12.02 -20.00
N GLY A 284 18.16 11.23 -19.09
CA GLY A 284 17.08 10.29 -19.38
C GLY A 284 15.71 10.95 -19.51
N GLU A 285 14.73 10.15 -19.93
CA GLU A 285 13.31 10.50 -19.91
C GLU A 285 12.50 9.35 -19.31
N GLN A 286 11.37 9.67 -18.67
CA GLN A 286 10.48 8.69 -18.05
C GLN A 286 9.04 9.19 -18.06
N TRP A 287 8.09 8.26 -18.11
CA TRP A 287 6.68 8.57 -17.89
C TRP A 287 6.44 9.22 -16.51
N ASP A 288 5.86 10.41 -16.50
CA ASP A 288 5.37 11.09 -15.30
C ASP A 288 3.90 10.72 -15.08
N HIS A 289 3.65 10.04 -13.96
CA HIS A 289 2.30 9.58 -13.63
C HIS A 289 1.35 10.72 -13.24
N ILE A 290 1.84 11.89 -12.82
CA ILE A 290 0.96 13.02 -12.53
C ILE A 290 0.70 13.84 -13.80
N ALA A 291 1.72 14.08 -14.61
CA ALA A 291 1.59 14.85 -15.86
C ALA A 291 0.93 14.07 -17.00
N GLN A 292 0.94 12.73 -16.95
CA GLN A 292 0.44 11.83 -18.01
C GLN A 292 1.18 11.99 -19.34
N GLU A 293 2.49 12.22 -19.27
CA GLU A 293 3.35 12.32 -20.44
C GLU A 293 4.78 11.89 -20.08
N VAL A 294 5.61 11.69 -21.10
CA VAL A 294 7.04 11.45 -20.91
C VAL A 294 7.71 12.80 -20.60
N THR A 295 8.44 12.88 -19.49
CA THR A 295 9.15 14.09 -19.06
C THR A 295 10.64 13.81 -18.86
N PRO A 296 11.51 14.84 -18.95
CA PRO A 296 12.95 14.71 -18.68
C PRO A 296 13.25 14.18 -17.28
N GLY A 297 14.42 13.56 -17.13
CA GLY A 297 14.86 12.84 -15.94
C GLY A 297 14.34 11.40 -15.89
N ARG A 298 15.18 10.46 -15.48
CA ARG A 298 14.79 9.06 -15.28
C ARG A 298 15.27 8.57 -13.92
N TRP A 299 14.36 7.98 -13.15
CA TRP A 299 14.70 7.19 -11.98
C TRP A 299 14.78 5.72 -12.36
N SER A 300 15.82 5.04 -11.90
CA SER A 300 15.92 3.59 -11.94
C SER A 300 16.06 3.05 -10.52
N ASP A 301 15.35 1.96 -10.24
CA ASP A 301 15.47 1.22 -9.00
C ASP A 301 16.01 -0.20 -9.25
N THR A 302 16.80 -0.68 -8.30
CA THR A 302 17.17 -2.09 -8.20
C THR A 302 16.93 -2.52 -6.77
N ARG A 303 16.21 -3.63 -6.58
CA ARG A 303 15.98 -4.25 -5.28
C ARG A 303 16.74 -5.56 -5.18
N TRP A 304 17.08 -5.95 -3.96
CA TRP A 304 17.70 -7.24 -3.67
C TRP A 304 17.37 -7.70 -2.25
N ASN A 305 17.70 -8.96 -1.98
CA ASN A 305 17.48 -9.60 -0.68
C ASN A 305 16.00 -9.51 -0.26
N VAL A 306 15.12 -9.89 -1.18
CA VAL A 306 13.68 -10.05 -0.89
C VAL A 306 13.50 -11.31 -0.06
N ARG A 307 12.83 -11.19 1.09
CA ARG A 307 12.55 -12.32 1.98
C ARG A 307 11.12 -12.27 2.50
N ASN A 308 10.53 -13.44 2.65
CA ASN A 308 9.18 -13.62 3.13
C ASN A 308 9.19 -14.49 4.39
N VAL A 309 9.65 -13.89 5.49
CA VAL A 309 9.91 -14.57 6.77
C VAL A 309 9.22 -13.83 7.92
N LEU A 310 9.30 -14.36 9.13
CA LEU A 310 8.81 -13.66 10.32
C LEU A 310 9.49 -12.29 10.45
N PRO A 311 8.73 -11.21 10.67
CA PRO A 311 9.28 -9.87 10.82
C PRO A 311 9.94 -9.68 12.19
N ALA A 312 10.75 -8.63 12.28
CA ALA A 312 11.20 -8.10 13.56
C ALA A 312 10.01 -7.61 14.38
N LEU A 313 10.15 -7.63 15.71
CA LEU A 313 9.18 -7.01 16.62
C LEU A 313 9.76 -5.71 17.18
N GLY A 314 8.89 -4.74 17.41
CA GLY A 314 9.27 -3.42 17.90
C GLY A 314 8.18 -2.78 18.73
N VAL A 315 8.56 -1.70 19.42
CA VAL A 315 7.64 -0.90 20.22
C VAL A 315 7.04 0.18 19.34
N ASN A 316 5.72 0.30 19.36
CA ASN A 316 5.00 1.33 18.63
C ASN A 316 4.77 2.60 19.46
N ALA A 317 4.13 3.59 18.84
CA ALA A 317 3.88 4.90 19.47
C ALA A 317 3.05 4.81 20.75
N ASP A 318 2.24 3.76 20.90
CA ASP A 318 1.39 3.50 22.08
C ASP A 318 2.09 2.61 23.13
N GLY A 319 3.37 2.24 22.91
CA GLY A 319 4.14 1.38 23.82
C GLY A 319 3.88 -0.13 23.69
N MET A 320 3.04 -0.52 22.72
CA MET A 320 2.72 -1.91 22.39
C MET A 320 3.76 -2.50 21.44
N ILE A 321 3.87 -3.82 21.44
CA ILE A 321 4.81 -4.60 20.65
C ILE A 321 4.08 -5.13 19.42
N GLU A 322 4.54 -4.74 18.23
CA GLU A 322 3.95 -5.14 16.95
C GLU A 322 5.01 -5.53 15.92
N PRO A 323 4.62 -6.15 14.79
CA PRO A 323 5.51 -6.43 13.68
C PRO A 323 6.05 -5.16 13.01
N PHE A 324 7.35 -5.15 12.72
CA PHE A 324 8.03 -4.13 11.94
C PHE A 324 8.75 -4.77 10.76
N VAL A 325 8.63 -4.15 9.58
CA VAL A 325 9.33 -4.56 8.36
C VAL A 325 10.20 -3.43 7.83
N PRO A 326 11.24 -3.71 7.03
CA PRO A 326 11.94 -2.69 6.28
C PRO A 326 10.98 -1.90 5.40
N GLY A 327 10.85 -0.60 5.69
CA GLY A 327 10.11 0.33 4.83
C GLY A 327 11.03 0.93 3.77
N MET A 328 12.22 1.36 4.17
CA MET A 328 13.27 1.88 3.30
C MET A 328 14.63 1.46 3.84
N ILE A 329 15.25 0.47 3.20
CA ILE A 329 16.70 0.22 3.34
C ILE A 329 17.29 0.54 1.99
N MET A 330 17.69 1.79 1.81
CA MET A 330 17.84 2.36 0.50
C MET A 330 19.05 3.27 0.40
N THR A 331 19.74 3.16 -0.72
CA THR A 331 20.71 4.15 -1.18
C THR A 331 20.09 4.97 -2.29
N THR A 332 20.33 6.28 -2.29
CA THR A 332 19.84 7.19 -3.32
C THR A 332 20.99 8.04 -3.84
N ALA A 333 21.21 7.95 -5.15
CA ALA A 333 22.18 8.75 -5.89
C ALA A 333 21.44 9.79 -6.72
N HIS A 334 21.86 11.06 -6.60
CA HIS A 334 21.31 12.17 -7.37
C HIS A 334 22.44 13.15 -7.72
N PRO A 335 22.56 13.62 -8.98
CA PRO A 335 23.63 14.53 -9.40
C PRO A 335 23.72 15.84 -8.62
N GLY A 336 22.61 16.25 -8.00
CA GLY A 336 22.53 17.44 -7.13
C GLY A 336 23.08 17.24 -5.72
N TRP A 337 23.60 16.07 -5.37
CA TRP A 337 24.21 15.79 -4.06
C TRP A 337 25.67 15.38 -4.22
N ASP A 338 26.52 15.82 -3.29
CA ASP A 338 27.94 15.47 -3.29
C ASP A 338 28.20 14.00 -2.94
N GLU A 339 27.27 13.37 -2.22
CA GLU A 339 27.39 12.00 -1.73
C GLU A 339 26.09 11.21 -1.91
N VAL A 340 26.23 9.89 -2.12
CA VAL A 340 25.11 8.94 -2.08
C VAL A 340 24.54 8.92 -0.68
N ARG A 341 23.22 9.11 -0.56
CA ARG A 341 22.53 9.08 0.74
C ARG A 341 22.07 7.67 1.06
N PHE A 342 22.21 7.26 2.32
CA PHE A 342 21.70 5.98 2.82
C PHE A 342 20.65 6.21 3.91
N VAL A 343 19.53 5.52 3.77
CA VAL A 343 18.46 5.49 4.77
C VAL A 343 18.14 4.04 5.15
N ARG A 344 17.95 3.82 6.45
CA ARG A 344 17.39 2.59 7.02
C ARG A 344 16.22 2.98 7.90
N LEU A 345 15.02 2.54 7.53
CA LEU A 345 13.77 2.73 8.25
C LEU A 345 13.01 1.42 8.28
N PHE A 346 12.53 1.06 9.47
CA PHE A 346 11.52 0.03 9.62
C PHE A 346 10.20 0.70 9.99
N ALA A 347 9.12 0.18 9.45
CA ALA A 347 7.77 0.66 9.71
C ALA A 347 6.89 -0.48 10.22
N PRO A 348 5.93 -0.18 11.09
CA PRO A 348 4.97 -1.19 11.53
C PRO A 348 4.09 -1.61 10.35
N LEU A 349 3.78 -2.90 10.29
CA LEU A 349 2.95 -3.48 9.24
C LEU A 349 2.02 -4.53 9.84
N SER A 350 0.73 -4.48 9.49
CA SER A 350 -0.14 -5.65 9.60
C SER A 350 0.12 -6.54 8.38
N PRO A 351 0.77 -7.72 8.51
CA PRO A 351 1.23 -8.47 7.33
C PRO A 351 0.11 -9.13 6.54
N HIS A 352 -1.09 -9.25 7.12
CA HIS A 352 -2.23 -10.00 6.56
C HIS A 352 -1.85 -11.44 6.20
N THR A 353 -1.21 -12.10 7.16
CA THR A 353 -0.81 -13.50 7.12
C THR A 353 -1.24 -14.17 8.41
N THR A 354 -2.40 -13.80 8.92
CA THR A 354 -2.94 -14.26 10.20
C THR A 354 -3.09 -15.78 10.17
N GLY A 355 -2.64 -16.44 11.23
CA GLY A 355 -2.72 -17.89 11.38
C GLY A 355 -2.43 -18.36 12.80
N ALA A 356 -1.87 -19.56 12.92
CA ALA A 356 -1.49 -20.13 14.20
C ALA A 356 -0.48 -19.24 14.93
N SER A 357 -0.57 -19.12 16.26
CA SER A 357 0.42 -18.32 17.00
C SER A 357 1.84 -18.85 16.78
N ARG A 358 2.80 -17.95 16.59
CA ARG A 358 4.23 -18.29 16.49
C ARG A 358 4.73 -18.96 17.77
N SER A 359 5.78 -19.78 17.66
CA SER A 359 6.35 -20.48 18.82
C SER A 359 7.06 -19.53 19.79
N CYS A 360 7.14 -19.87 21.07
CA CYS A 360 7.88 -19.10 22.07
C CYS A 360 9.34 -18.86 21.64
N ALA A 361 10.01 -19.88 21.09
CA ALA A 361 11.39 -19.79 20.62
C ALA A 361 11.55 -18.76 19.48
N SER A 362 10.55 -18.62 18.60
CA SER A 362 10.61 -17.64 17.51
C SER A 362 10.61 -16.19 17.98
N CYS A 363 10.25 -15.91 19.24
CA CYS A 363 10.35 -14.59 19.86
C CYS A 363 11.55 -14.53 20.83
N HIS A 364 11.61 -15.48 21.75
CA HIS A 364 12.55 -15.46 22.87
C HIS A 364 13.94 -16.00 22.53
N ARG A 365 14.12 -16.64 21.37
CA ARG A 365 15.39 -17.24 20.92
C ARG A 365 15.74 -16.85 19.47
N SER A 366 15.16 -15.77 18.94
CA SER A 366 15.43 -15.26 17.59
C SER A 366 16.08 -13.89 17.67
N SER A 367 17.22 -13.73 16.99
CA SER A 367 17.89 -12.45 16.78
C SER A 367 17.12 -11.54 15.83
N GLU A 368 16.44 -12.13 14.84
CA GLU A 368 15.57 -11.42 13.90
C GLU A 368 14.37 -10.80 14.61
N ALA A 369 13.72 -11.54 15.53
CA ALA A 369 12.62 -11.00 16.32
C ALA A 369 13.04 -9.80 17.17
N LEU A 370 14.31 -9.76 17.62
CA LEU A 370 14.89 -8.62 18.34
C LEU A 370 15.37 -7.47 17.42
N GLY A 371 15.21 -7.61 16.11
CA GLY A 371 15.63 -6.61 15.12
C GLY A 371 17.13 -6.60 14.84
N LEU A 372 17.88 -7.63 15.24
CA LEU A 372 19.34 -7.71 15.07
C LEU A 372 19.75 -8.32 13.72
N GLY A 373 18.78 -8.85 12.96
CA GLY A 373 19.03 -9.66 11.78
C GLY A 373 19.47 -11.09 12.13
N PRO A 374 19.70 -11.96 11.13
CA PRO A 374 20.06 -13.35 11.37
C PRO A 374 21.41 -13.50 12.08
N GLY A 375 21.45 -14.34 13.11
CA GLY A 375 22.66 -14.62 13.86
C GLY A 375 22.42 -15.33 15.20
N GLU A 376 23.52 -15.65 15.87
CA GLU A 376 23.51 -16.39 17.13
C GLU A 376 23.52 -15.44 18.34
N LEU A 377 22.59 -15.65 19.27
CA LEU A 377 22.55 -14.98 20.57
C LEU A 377 23.09 -15.89 21.65
N THR A 378 24.03 -15.38 22.45
CA THR A 378 24.63 -16.13 23.56
C THR A 378 24.76 -15.28 24.81
N TRP A 379 24.62 -15.90 25.98
CA TRP A 379 25.03 -15.29 27.24
C TRP A 379 26.52 -15.53 27.47
N ARG A 380 27.31 -14.46 27.57
CA ARG A 380 28.76 -14.52 27.89
C ARG A 380 29.05 -13.66 29.10
N GLN A 381 29.53 -14.25 30.18
CA GLN A 381 29.90 -13.55 31.43
C GLN A 381 28.78 -12.62 31.96
N GLY A 382 27.52 -13.04 31.85
CA GLY A 382 26.36 -12.24 32.29
C GLY A 382 25.92 -11.13 31.33
N ALA A 383 26.59 -10.97 30.18
CA ALA A 383 26.19 -10.07 29.11
C ALA A 383 25.59 -10.83 27.92
N LEU A 384 24.59 -10.24 27.28
CA LEU A 384 24.06 -10.74 26.02
C LEU A 384 25.08 -10.41 24.92
N SER A 385 25.38 -11.37 24.05
CA SER A 385 26.28 -11.24 22.92
C SER A 385 25.57 -11.69 21.65
N PHE A 386 25.80 -10.98 20.55
CA PHE A 386 25.26 -11.31 19.23
C PHE A 386 26.39 -11.53 18.23
N ALA A 387 26.33 -12.62 17.48
CA ALA A 387 27.22 -12.92 16.36
C ALA A 387 26.38 -13.03 15.08
N PRO A 388 26.48 -12.08 14.13
CA PRO A 388 25.66 -12.12 12.91
C PRO A 388 26.06 -13.30 12.01
N SER A 389 25.08 -13.85 11.29
CA SER A 389 25.31 -14.96 10.34
C SER A 389 26.10 -14.53 9.10
N ALA A 390 26.07 -13.23 8.77
CA ALA A 390 26.81 -12.66 7.66
C ALA A 390 27.58 -11.42 8.13
N ASN A 391 28.76 -11.21 7.54
CA ASN A 391 29.63 -10.06 7.82
C ASN A 391 29.43 -8.91 6.82
N GLU A 392 28.46 -9.02 5.91
CA GLU A 392 28.14 -7.93 5.00
C GLU A 392 27.54 -6.77 5.81
N ALA A 393 28.19 -5.62 5.74
CA ALA A 393 27.75 -4.42 6.42
C ALA A 393 27.27 -3.40 5.39
N MET A 394 26.09 -2.85 5.63
CA MET A 394 25.56 -1.70 4.92
C MET A 394 26.32 -0.43 5.35
N PRO A 395 26.13 0.74 4.70
CA PRO A 395 26.85 1.97 5.03
C PRO A 395 26.75 2.42 6.49
N ASP A 396 25.72 2.00 7.22
CA ASP A 396 25.54 2.27 8.66
C ASP A 396 26.23 1.25 9.59
N GLY A 397 26.99 0.31 9.03
CA GLY A 397 27.72 -0.71 9.77
C GLY A 397 26.85 -1.82 10.36
N LEU A 398 25.60 -1.95 9.90
CA LEU A 398 24.67 -3.02 10.28
C LEU A 398 24.50 -4.03 9.13
N PRO A 399 24.19 -5.30 9.44
CA PRO A 399 23.72 -6.25 8.42
C PRO A 399 22.52 -5.69 7.64
N PRO A 400 22.32 -6.10 6.37
CA PRO A 400 21.15 -5.67 5.59
C PRO A 400 19.83 -5.93 6.32
N GLU A 401 19.71 -7.07 6.99
CA GLU A 401 18.48 -7.50 7.67
C GLU A 401 18.27 -6.89 9.05
N ALA A 402 19.28 -6.25 9.62
CA ALA A 402 19.20 -5.69 10.95
C ALA A 402 18.44 -4.36 10.94
N TRP A 403 17.49 -4.20 11.86
CA TRP A 403 16.93 -2.89 12.17
C TRP A 403 17.88 -2.09 13.06
N THR A 404 18.52 -2.78 14.02
CA THR A 404 19.41 -2.16 15.00
C THR A 404 20.52 -3.11 15.43
N ASN A 405 21.45 -2.62 16.26
CA ASN A 405 22.42 -3.44 16.96
C ASN A 405 21.97 -3.73 18.40
N LEU A 406 22.70 -4.62 19.06
CA LEU A 406 22.53 -4.86 20.49
C LEU A 406 22.71 -3.55 21.26
N GLY A 407 21.71 -3.21 22.08
CA GLY A 407 21.67 -1.97 22.86
C GLY A 407 21.09 -0.76 22.13
N ASN A 408 20.64 -0.92 20.89
CA ASN A 408 19.96 0.14 20.12
C ASN A 408 20.74 1.46 20.05
N THR A 409 22.03 1.36 19.71
CA THR A 409 22.92 2.53 19.56
C THR A 409 23.22 2.88 18.10
N ARG A 410 22.83 2.02 17.16
CA ARG A 410 22.92 2.20 15.71
C ARG A 410 21.62 1.75 15.04
N GLY A 411 21.31 2.35 13.89
CA GLY A 411 20.05 2.08 13.19
C GLY A 411 18.84 2.55 14.02
N GLY A 412 17.83 1.69 14.13
CA GLY A 412 16.70 1.89 15.05
C GLY A 412 15.71 3.00 14.65
N ARG A 413 15.84 3.56 13.45
CA ARG A 413 14.94 4.60 12.94
C ARG A 413 13.62 4.01 12.46
N ALA A 414 12.55 4.74 12.72
CA ALA A 414 11.18 4.49 12.26
C ALA A 414 10.57 5.80 11.75
N PRO A 415 9.54 5.75 10.87
CA PRO A 415 8.98 6.96 10.27
C PRO A 415 8.19 7.84 11.25
N LEU A 416 7.69 7.26 12.36
CA LEU A 416 6.91 7.99 13.36
C LEU A 416 7.61 8.03 14.72
N ALA A 417 7.50 9.17 15.39
CA ALA A 417 7.99 9.35 16.74
C ALA A 417 7.35 8.33 17.71
N GLY A 418 8.14 7.87 18.69
CA GLY A 418 7.72 6.85 19.65
C GLY A 418 7.90 5.41 19.17
N GLN A 419 7.99 5.18 17.85
CA GLN A 419 8.30 3.86 17.31
C GLN A 419 9.80 3.58 17.41
N ARG A 420 10.17 2.38 17.88
CA ARG A 420 11.57 2.00 18.08
C ARG A 420 11.76 0.48 18.15
N PRO A 421 12.96 -0.03 17.88
CA PRO A 421 13.31 -1.39 18.26
C PRO A 421 13.38 -1.52 19.79
N PHE A 422 13.56 -2.74 20.26
CA PHE A 422 13.80 -3.00 21.67
C PHE A 422 15.09 -2.34 22.17
N ASP A 423 15.08 -1.88 23.41
CA ASP A 423 16.31 -1.46 24.10
C ASP A 423 17.09 -2.66 24.66
N GLU A 424 18.28 -2.43 25.19
CA GLU A 424 19.14 -3.48 25.73
C GLU A 424 18.47 -4.30 26.85
N ASN A 425 17.70 -3.65 27.71
CA ASN A 425 17.05 -4.28 28.86
C ASN A 425 15.84 -5.11 28.40
N GLU A 426 15.09 -4.63 27.42
CA GLU A 426 14.04 -5.38 26.75
C GLU A 426 14.62 -6.61 26.04
N MET A 427 15.67 -6.46 25.23
CA MET A 427 16.35 -7.59 24.57
C MET A 427 16.83 -8.64 25.56
N LYS A 428 17.47 -8.22 26.67
CA LYS A 428 17.92 -9.11 27.75
C LYS A 428 16.77 -9.85 28.43
N ARG A 429 15.65 -9.17 28.71
CA ARG A 429 14.47 -9.77 29.32
C ARG A 429 13.79 -10.78 28.39
N ILE A 430 13.60 -10.40 27.13
CA ILE A 430 12.99 -11.28 26.13
C ILE A 430 13.85 -12.53 25.93
N PHE A 431 15.15 -12.37 25.71
CA PHE A 431 16.05 -13.50 25.51
C PHE A 431 16.29 -14.32 26.80
N GLY A 432 16.23 -13.68 27.97
CA GLY A 432 16.43 -14.31 29.27
C GLY A 432 15.19 -15.04 29.81
N ALA A 433 14.01 -14.85 29.21
CA ALA A 433 12.78 -15.48 29.68
C ALA A 433 12.87 -17.01 29.62
N GLU A 434 12.40 -17.69 30.66
CA GLU A 434 12.18 -19.12 30.66
C GLU A 434 10.98 -19.43 29.77
N ILE A 435 11.19 -20.22 28.72
CA ILE A 435 10.13 -20.68 27.83
C ILE A 435 9.90 -22.16 28.07
N GLY A 436 8.64 -22.57 28.04
CA GLY A 436 8.28 -23.99 28.03
C GLY A 436 8.86 -24.72 26.82
N PRO A 437 8.89 -26.07 26.86
CA PRO A 437 9.37 -26.90 25.75
C PRO A 437 8.62 -26.65 24.44
#